data_AF-A0A1I2VFR7-F1
#
_entry.id   AF-A0A1I2VFR7-F1
#
_cell.length_a   1.000
_cell.length_b   1.000
_cell.length_c   1.000
_cell.angle_alpha   90.00
_cell.angle_beta   90.00
_cell.angle_gamma   90.00
#
_symmetry.space_group_name_H-M   'P 1'
#
loop_
_entity.id
_entity.type
_entity.pdbx_description
1 polymer ?
#
loop_
_entity_poly.entity_id
_entity_poly.type
_entity_poly.pdbx_seq_one_letter_code
_entity_poly.pdbx_strand_id
1 'polypeptide(L)'
;MSRRKLANSEDLLSHNIIIRVPEKLFKKLEKLRRETRSPSIAEVCRKILTNQKIKLYQEDASMNPTMEELAMIRKELKSIGININQVTRSFNGSKAQNERSYLALQTADLYKHVDGKVDRLLVIVAQLAEKWLQK
;
A
#
# COMPACT_ATOMS: atom_id res chain seq x y z
N MET A 1 4.67 30.91 -16.84
CA MET A 1 3.63 30.81 -15.79
C MET A 1 3.55 32.15 -15.07
N SER A 2 2.51 32.94 -15.35
CA SER A 2 2.31 34.25 -14.70
C SER A 2 1.98 34.05 -13.22
N ARG A 3 2.73 34.71 -12.34
CA ARG A 3 2.49 34.69 -10.89
C ARG A 3 1.15 35.40 -10.64
N ARG A 4 0.14 34.68 -10.14
CA ARG A 4 -1.11 35.30 -9.67
C ARG A 4 -0.74 36.38 -8.64
N LYS A 5 -1.07 37.65 -8.91
CA LYS A 5 -0.98 38.72 -7.92
C LYS A 5 -1.95 38.36 -6.78
N LEU A 6 -1.42 38.09 -5.59
CA LEU A 6 -2.25 38.00 -4.40
C LEU A 6 -2.86 39.38 -4.13
N ALA A 7 -4.15 39.42 -3.81
CA ALA A 7 -4.94 40.65 -3.72
C ALA A 7 -4.58 41.53 -2.51
N ASN A 8 -3.96 40.96 -1.46
CA ASN A 8 -3.54 41.68 -0.27
C ASN A 8 -2.02 41.63 -0.08
N SER A 9 -1.40 42.81 0.00
CA SER A 9 0.05 42.97 0.25
C SER A 9 0.47 42.50 1.65
N GLU A 10 -0.46 42.51 2.61
CA GLU A 10 -0.21 42.16 4.01
C GLU A 10 -0.08 40.64 4.25
N ASP A 11 -0.70 39.81 3.41
CA ASP A 11 -0.62 38.35 3.49
C ASP A 11 0.68 37.79 2.87
N LEU A 12 1.51 38.65 2.29
CA LEU A 12 2.79 38.27 1.72
C LEU A 12 3.84 38.07 2.82
N LEU A 13 4.67 37.05 2.63
CA LEU A 13 5.83 36.76 3.47
C LEU A 13 6.93 37.81 3.26
N SER A 14 6.72 38.98 3.85
CA SER A 14 7.53 40.19 3.66
C SER A 14 8.68 40.32 4.66
N HIS A 15 8.57 39.70 5.84
CA HIS A 15 9.53 39.86 6.92
C HIS A 15 10.18 38.52 7.32
N ASN A 16 11.50 38.56 7.55
CA ASN A 16 12.28 37.42 8.02
C ASN A 16 12.35 37.39 9.54
N ILE A 17 12.15 36.19 10.12
CA ILE A 17 12.28 35.94 11.54
C ILE A 17 13.43 34.95 11.73
N ILE A 18 14.50 35.37 12.41
CA ILE A 18 15.67 34.54 12.73
C ILE A 18 15.70 34.35 14.24
N ILE A 19 15.55 33.10 14.71
CA ILE A 19 15.51 32.77 16.14
C ILE A 19 16.54 31.67 16.40
N ARG A 20 17.35 31.85 17.44
CA ARG A 20 18.21 30.79 17.98
C ARG A 20 17.40 29.95 18.96
N VAL A 21 17.42 28.64 18.78
CA VAL A 21 16.71 27.68 19.62
C VAL A 21 17.68 26.65 20.17
N PRO A 22 17.41 26.08 21.37
CA PRO A 22 18.19 24.98 21.91
C PRO A 22 17.99 23.71 21.08
N GLU A 23 18.99 22.84 21.07
CA GLU A 23 19.02 21.59 20.29
C GLU A 23 17.81 20.69 20.54
N LYS A 24 17.34 20.62 21.80
CA LYS A 24 16.13 19.87 22.17
C LYS A 24 14.90 20.34 21.41
N LEU A 25 14.75 21.65 21.25
CA LEU A 25 13.61 22.25 20.55
C LEU A 25 13.76 22.06 19.04
N PHE A 26 14.98 22.20 18.52
CA PHE A 26 15.27 21.94 17.10
C PHE A 26 14.89 20.51 16.70
N LYS A 27 15.33 19.50 17.45
CA LYS A 27 14.96 18.09 17.21
C LYS A 27 13.44 17.85 17.27
N LYS A 28 12.74 18.51 18.20
CA LYS A 28 11.27 18.41 18.30
C LYS A 28 10.58 18.98 17.06
N LEU A 29 11.04 20.13 16.56
CA LEU A 29 10.52 20.76 15.35
C LEU A 29 10.85 19.94 14.09
N GLU A 30 12.02 19.32 14.03
CA GLU A 30 12.41 18.44 12.94
C GLU A 30 11.54 17.17 12.89
N LYS A 31 11.24 16.58 14.05
CA LYS A 31 10.30 15.45 14.16
C LYS A 31 8.91 15.85 13.62
N LEU A 32 8.37 16.97 14.08
CA LEU A 32 7.10 17.53 13.60
C LEU A 32 7.09 17.78 12.09
N ARG A 33 8.21 18.28 11.53
CA ARG A 33 8.35 18.48 10.08
C ARG A 33 8.18 17.16 9.32
N ARG A 34 8.82 16.09 9.79
CA ARG A 34 8.76 14.76 9.16
C ARG A 34 7.34 14.20 9.22
N GLU A 35 6.68 14.31 10.38
CA GLU A 35 5.31 13.79 10.59
C GLU A 35 4.24 14.59 9.82
N THR A 36 4.45 15.89 9.63
CA THR A 36 3.48 16.78 8.94
C THR A 36 3.68 16.80 7.42
N ARG A 37 4.76 16.18 6.91
CA ARG A 37 5.23 16.30 5.51
C ARG A 37 5.38 17.77 5.05
N SER A 38 5.76 18.67 5.97
CA SER A 38 5.98 20.07 5.63
C SER A 38 7.36 20.27 4.97
N PRO A 39 7.47 21.12 3.94
CA PRO A 39 8.71 21.32 3.18
C PRO A 39 9.84 21.98 4.00
N SER A 40 9.53 22.70 5.09
CA SER A 40 10.56 23.33 5.93
C SER A 40 10.15 23.42 7.40
N ILE A 41 11.14 23.53 8.29
CA ILE A 41 10.92 23.84 9.72
C ILE A 41 10.27 25.22 9.87
N ALA A 42 10.62 26.18 9.01
CA ALA A 42 10.01 27.51 9.00
C ALA A 42 8.50 27.47 8.76
N GLU A 43 8.02 26.56 7.91
CA GLU A 43 6.59 26.38 7.70
C GLU A 43 5.89 25.79 8.94
N VAL A 44 6.53 24.83 9.61
CA VAL A 44 6.02 24.28 10.88
C VAL A 44 5.95 25.39 11.94
N CYS A 45 7.02 26.16 12.12
CA CYS A 45 7.04 27.29 13.04
C CYS A 45 5.97 28.32 12.69
N ARG A 46 5.78 28.63 11.41
CA ARG A 46 4.73 29.57 10.97
C ARG A 46 3.35 29.05 11.34
N LYS A 47 3.05 27.77 11.08
CA LYS A 47 1.77 27.15 11.47
C LYS A 47 1.54 27.21 12.98
N ILE A 48 2.59 27.00 13.78
CA ILE A 48 2.52 27.15 15.25
C ILE A 48 2.21 28.60 15.63
N LEU A 49 2.94 29.57 15.07
CA LEU A 49 2.79 31.00 15.37
C LEU A 49 1.42 31.56 14.93
N THR A 50 0.86 31.05 13.82
CA THR A 50 -0.46 31.44 13.32
C THR A 50 -1.59 30.57 13.87
N ASN A 51 -1.30 29.72 14.85
CA ASN A 51 -2.24 28.78 15.49
C ASN A 51 -3.04 27.93 14.48
N GLN A 52 -2.41 27.57 13.37
CA GLN A 52 -2.99 26.75 12.33
C GLN A 52 -2.91 25.26 12.69
N LYS A 53 -3.92 24.50 12.27
CA LYS A 53 -3.96 23.04 12.50
C LYS A 53 -2.80 22.35 11.78
N ILE A 54 -1.99 21.62 12.55
CA ILE A 54 -0.92 20.76 12.03
C ILE A 54 -1.51 19.37 11.79
N LYS A 55 -1.63 18.97 10.51
CA LYS A 55 -2.07 17.63 10.15
C LYS A 55 -0.88 16.67 10.24
N LEU A 56 -0.89 15.81 11.25
CA LEU A 56 0.10 14.74 11.39
C LEU A 56 -0.32 13.57 10.51
N TYR A 57 0.56 13.12 9.62
CA TYR A 57 0.37 11.93 8.82
C TYR A 57 1.14 10.80 9.50
N GLN A 58 0.41 9.93 10.19
CA GLN A 58 0.95 8.67 10.66
C GLN A 58 0.65 7.61 9.60
N GLU A 59 1.70 7.02 9.05
CA GLU A 59 1.57 5.89 8.15
C GLU A 59 1.62 4.62 8.99
N ASP A 60 0.48 3.92 9.10
CA ASP A 60 0.44 2.61 9.74
C ASP A 60 0.96 1.56 8.77
N ALA A 61 2.27 1.32 8.83
CA ALA A 61 2.93 0.30 8.00
C ALA A 61 2.75 -1.13 8.55
N SER A 62 2.00 -1.33 9.64
CA SER A 62 1.86 -2.65 10.30
C SER A 62 1.17 -3.70 9.43
N MET A 63 0.47 -3.28 8.38
CA MET A 63 -0.23 -4.16 7.43
C MET A 63 0.51 -4.34 6.10
N ASN A 64 1.61 -3.61 5.86
CA ASN A 64 2.36 -3.71 4.60
C ASN A 64 2.86 -5.13 4.30
N PRO A 65 3.47 -5.86 5.26
CA PRO A 65 3.93 -7.23 5.01
C PRO A 65 2.79 -8.19 4.65
N THR A 66 1.65 -8.06 5.34
CA THR A 66 0.47 -8.90 5.08
C THR A 66 -0.13 -8.63 3.71
N MET A 67 -0.16 -7.36 3.28
CA MET A 67 -0.62 -6.97 1.94
C MET A 67 0.30 -7.52 0.84
N GLU A 68 1.61 -7.55 1.09
CA GLU A 68 2.60 -8.09 0.15
C GLU A 68 2.42 -9.60 -0.04
N GLU A 69 2.24 -10.37 1.04
CA GLU A 69 1.96 -11.81 0.96
C GLU A 69 0.66 -12.12 0.20
N LEU A 70 -0.41 -11.36 0.46
CA LEU A 70 -1.67 -11.49 -0.29
C LEU A 70 -1.50 -11.20 -1.78
N ALA A 71 -0.72 -10.18 -2.13
CA ALA A 71 -0.44 -9.84 -3.51
C ALA A 71 0.31 -10.96 -4.24
N MET A 72 1.26 -11.62 -3.57
CA MET A 72 1.95 -12.78 -4.11
C MET A 72 1.02 -13.97 -4.34
N ILE A 73 0.20 -14.34 -3.34
CA ILE A 73 -0.76 -15.46 -3.48
C ILE A 73 -1.75 -15.19 -4.61
N ARG A 74 -2.27 -13.96 -4.72
CA ARG A 74 -3.17 -13.58 -5.82
C ARG A 74 -2.51 -13.76 -7.19
N LYS A 75 -1.22 -13.40 -7.32
CA LYS A 75 -0.46 -13.54 -8.57
C LYS A 75 -0.31 -15.02 -8.95
N GLU A 76 0.00 -15.88 -8.00
CA GLU A 76 0.14 -17.32 -8.21
C GLU A 76 -1.20 -17.96 -8.60
N LEU A 77 -2.28 -17.69 -7.86
CA LEU A 77 -3.62 -18.19 -8.19
C LEU A 77 -4.06 -17.75 -9.60
N LYS A 78 -3.76 -16.51 -9.99
CA LYS A 78 -4.03 -16.03 -11.35
C LYS A 78 -3.28 -16.84 -12.41
N SER A 79 -2.00 -17.17 -12.17
CA SER A 79 -1.23 -18.01 -13.10
C SER A 79 -1.80 -19.43 -13.20
N ILE A 80 -2.21 -20.03 -12.09
CA ILE A 80 -2.83 -21.37 -12.09
C ILE A 80 -4.15 -21.34 -12.86
N GLY A 81 -5.00 -20.33 -12.64
CA GLY A 81 -6.26 -20.17 -13.37
C GLY A 81 -6.07 -19.99 -14.88
N ILE A 82 -5.01 -19.28 -15.30
CA ILE A 82 -4.65 -19.17 -16.73
C ILE A 82 -4.26 -20.54 -17.30
N ASN A 83 -3.45 -21.32 -16.58
CA ASN A 83 -3.03 -22.65 -17.02
C ASN A 83 -4.21 -23.63 -17.11
N ILE A 84 -5.11 -23.63 -16.12
CA ILE A 84 -6.34 -24.45 -16.15
C ILE A 84 -7.20 -24.08 -17.37
N ASN A 85 -7.35 -22.77 -17.66
CA ASN A 85 -8.09 -22.32 -18.84
C ASN A 85 -7.45 -22.79 -20.15
N GLN A 86 -6.12 -22.82 -20.23
CA GLN A 86 -5.40 -23.34 -21.40
C GLN A 86 -5.63 -24.84 -21.58
N VAL A 87 -5.48 -25.63 -20.51
CA VAL A 87 -5.72 -27.08 -20.54
C VAL A 87 -7.18 -27.40 -20.92
N THR A 88 -8.14 -26.63 -20.38
CA THR A 88 -9.57 -26.76 -20.69
C THR A 88 -9.86 -26.48 -22.18
N ARG A 89 -9.25 -25.43 -22.75
CA ARG A 89 -9.38 -25.13 -24.19
C ARG A 89 -8.80 -26.25 -25.05
N SER A 90 -7.62 -26.77 -24.69
CA SER A 90 -6.99 -27.91 -25.39
C SER A 90 -7.83 -29.19 -25.28
N PHE A 91 -8.43 -29.45 -24.13
CA PHE A 91 -9.31 -30.60 -23.90
C PHE A 91 -10.54 -30.55 -24.79
N ASN A 92 -11.21 -29.39 -24.84
CA ASN A 92 -12.41 -29.19 -25.66
C ASN A 92 -12.09 -29.21 -27.17
N GLY A 93 -10.87 -28.82 -27.56
CA GLY A 93 -10.40 -28.84 -28.95
C GLY A 93 -9.91 -30.22 -29.45
N SER A 94 -9.53 -31.12 -28.53
CA SER A 94 -9.02 -32.45 -28.89
C SER A 94 -10.13 -33.40 -29.33
N LYS A 95 -9.90 -34.14 -30.42
CA LYS A 95 -10.79 -35.19 -30.96
C LYS A 95 -10.37 -36.61 -30.54
N ALA A 96 -9.20 -36.78 -29.93
CA ALA A 96 -8.64 -38.08 -29.58
C ALA A 96 -8.83 -38.40 -28.09
N GLN A 97 -9.38 -39.58 -27.78
CA GLN A 97 -9.73 -39.99 -26.40
C GLN A 97 -8.50 -40.04 -25.46
N ASN A 98 -7.35 -40.48 -25.96
CA ASN A 98 -6.12 -40.59 -25.16
C ASN A 98 -5.55 -39.22 -24.75
N GLU A 99 -5.68 -38.23 -25.63
CA GLU A 99 -5.20 -36.87 -25.40
C GLU A 99 -6.08 -36.15 -24.36
N ARG A 100 -7.40 -36.41 -24.37
CA ARG A 100 -8.34 -35.97 -23.33
C ARG A 100 -8.03 -36.55 -21.96
N SER A 101 -7.72 -37.84 -21.86
CA SER A 101 -7.36 -38.49 -20.59
C SER A 101 -6.08 -37.91 -19.98
N TYR A 102 -5.07 -37.60 -20.81
CA TYR A 102 -3.84 -36.95 -20.37
C TYR A 102 -4.08 -35.52 -19.85
N LEU A 103 -4.89 -34.73 -20.57
CA LEU A 103 -5.26 -33.37 -20.16
C LEU A 103 -6.09 -33.36 -18.86
N ALA A 104 -6.94 -34.37 -18.64
CA ALA A 104 -7.69 -34.53 -17.38
C ALA A 104 -6.75 -34.78 -16.18
N LEU A 105 -5.72 -35.61 -16.35
CA LEU A 105 -4.69 -35.84 -15.33
C LEU A 105 -3.88 -34.57 -15.02
N GLN A 106 -3.47 -33.81 -16.03
CA GLN A 106 -2.82 -32.50 -15.83
C GLN A 106 -3.71 -31.51 -15.08
N THR A 107 -5.00 -31.48 -15.42
CA THR A 107 -5.96 -30.60 -14.74
C THR A 107 -6.09 -30.97 -13.26
N ALA A 108 -6.22 -32.26 -12.95
CA ALA A 108 -6.30 -32.74 -11.58
C ALA A 108 -5.05 -32.38 -10.74
N ASP A 109 -3.86 -32.42 -11.35
CA ASP A 109 -2.62 -31.99 -10.69
C ASP A 109 -2.61 -30.47 -10.43
N LEU A 110 -3.05 -29.66 -11.39
CA LEU A 110 -3.18 -28.21 -11.20
C LEU A 110 -4.16 -27.86 -10.06
N TYR A 111 -5.27 -28.59 -9.92
CA TYR A 111 -6.22 -28.39 -8.82
C TYR A 111 -5.62 -28.71 -7.44
N LYS A 112 -4.77 -29.73 -7.31
CA LYS A 112 -4.05 -30.00 -6.04
C LYS A 112 -3.16 -28.82 -5.61
N HIS A 113 -2.56 -28.13 -6.58
CA HIS A 113 -1.76 -26.94 -6.30
C HIS A 113 -2.62 -25.72 -5.91
N VAL A 114 -3.87 -25.66 -6.37
CA VAL A 114 -4.84 -24.62 -5.93
C VAL A 114 -5.21 -24.82 -4.47
N ASP A 115 -5.54 -26.04 -4.05
CA ASP A 115 -5.96 -26.33 -2.67
C ASP A 115 -4.92 -25.86 -1.65
N GLY A 116 -3.65 -26.21 -1.85
CA GLY A 116 -2.58 -25.76 -0.95
C GLY A 116 -2.38 -24.23 -0.90
N LYS A 117 -2.72 -23.51 -1.97
CA LYS A 117 -2.69 -22.04 -2.01
C LYS A 117 -3.92 -21.43 -1.35
N VAL A 118 -5.10 -22.07 -1.48
CA VAL A 118 -6.34 -21.67 -0.80
C VAL A 118 -6.20 -21.84 0.71
N ASP A 119 -5.62 -22.94 1.18
CA ASP A 119 -5.34 -23.14 2.60
C ASP A 119 -4.44 -22.04 3.17
N ARG A 120 -3.36 -21.69 2.45
CA ARG A 120 -2.47 -20.60 2.85
C ARG A 120 -3.16 -19.22 2.82
N LEU A 121 -4.05 -18.98 1.86
CA LEU A 121 -4.87 -17.78 1.81
C LEU A 121 -5.80 -17.69 3.04
N LEU A 122 -6.47 -18.79 3.39
CA LEU A 122 -7.38 -18.84 4.54
C LEU A 122 -6.66 -18.56 5.86
N VAL A 123 -5.42 -19.03 6.03
CA VAL A 123 -4.58 -18.69 7.20
C VAL A 123 -4.31 -17.19 7.29
N ILE A 124 -3.94 -16.54 6.18
CA ILE A 124 -3.67 -15.09 6.18
C ILE A 124 -4.95 -14.28 6.40
N VAL A 125 -6.07 -14.71 5.84
CA VAL A 125 -7.39 -14.10 6.08
C VAL A 125 -7.78 -14.22 7.56
N ALA A 126 -7.52 -15.35 8.20
CA ALA A 126 -7.77 -15.53 9.63
C ALA A 126 -6.89 -14.61 10.49
N GLN A 127 -5.60 -14.48 10.17
CA GLN A 127 -4.68 -13.56 10.86
C GLN A 127 -5.09 -12.09 10.69
N LEU A 128 -5.59 -11.71 9.50
CA LEU A 128 -6.16 -10.38 9.25
C LEU A 128 -7.44 -10.16 10.05
N ALA A 129 -8.33 -11.16 10.09
CA ALA A 129 -9.56 -11.09 10.86
C ALA A 129 -9.26 -10.91 12.36
N GLU A 130 -8.29 -11.64 12.92
CA GLU A 130 -7.86 -11.46 14.32
C GLU A 130 -7.36 -10.04 14.61
N LYS A 131 -6.50 -9.48 13.76
CA LYS A 131 -6.03 -8.10 13.90
C LYS A 131 -7.15 -7.05 13.79
N TRP A 132 -8.19 -7.33 13.02
CA TRP A 132 -9.31 -6.42 12.79
C TRP A 132 -10.44 -6.55 13.82
N LEU A 133 -10.58 -7.74 14.44
CA LEU A 133 -11.54 -8.03 15.51
C LEU A 133 -11.02 -7.71 16.92
N GLN A 134 -9.72 -7.44 17.07
CA GLN A 134 -9.17 -6.85 18.29
C GLN A 134 -9.69 -5.41 18.47
N LYS A 135 -10.88 -5.30 19.05
CA LYS A 135 -11.39 -4.11 19.74
C LYS A 135 -10.78 -4.00 21.13
#